data_AF-A0A0G4E503-F1
#
_entry.id   AF-A0A0G4E503-F1
#
_cell.length_a   1.000
_cell.length_b   1.000
_cell.length_c   1.000
_cell.angle_alpha   90.00
_cell.angle_beta   90.00
_cell.angle_gamma   90.00
#
_symmetry.space_group_name_H-M   'P 1'
#
loop_
_entity.id
_entity.type
_entity.pdbx_description
1 polymer ?
#
loop_
_entity_poly.entity_id
_entity_poly.type
_entity_poly.pdbx_seq_one_letter_code
_entity_poly.pdbx_strand_id
1 'polypeptide(L)' 'MSMTYDDALEENPNISRNRAVQECEKHCASPEEMFAELGDHDHYEAAQVLRWLGY' A
#
# COMPACT_ATOMS: atom_id res chain seq x y z
N MET A 1 -7.59 13.15 3.73
CA MET A 1 -6.83 13.05 2.47
C MET A 1 -6.60 11.58 2.17
N SER A 2 -7.11 11.10 1.04
CA SER A 2 -6.73 9.80 0.46
C SER A 2 -5.40 10.00 -0.27
N MET A 3 -4.47 9.05 -0.14
CA MET A 3 -3.19 9.10 -0.86
C MET A 3 -3.47 8.83 -2.34
N THR A 4 -3.09 9.75 -3.22
CA THR A 4 -3.20 9.60 -4.67
C THR A 4 -1.98 8.86 -5.21
N TYR A 5 -2.15 8.05 -6.26
CA TYR A 5 -1.06 7.28 -6.88
C TYR A 5 0.07 8.17 -7.38
N ASP A 6 -0.25 9.33 -7.98
CA ASP A 6 0.75 10.31 -8.41
C ASP A 6 1.60 10.84 -7.24
N ASP A 7 1.00 11.20 -6.09
CA ASP A 7 1.76 11.61 -4.89
C ASP A 7 2.67 10.48 -4.38
N ALA A 8 2.16 9.25 -4.37
CA ALA A 8 2.95 8.10 -3.93
C ALA A 8 4.13 7.79 -4.88
N LEU A 9 3.99 8.10 -6.18
CA LEU A 9 5.02 7.89 -7.19
C LEU A 9 6.08 9.00 -7.20
N GLU A 10 5.65 10.26 -7.00
CA GLU A 10 6.56 11.42 -6.94
C GLU A 10 7.34 11.48 -5.62
N GLU A 11 6.70 11.16 -4.49
CA GLU A 11 7.33 11.28 -3.17
C GLU A 11 7.92 9.96 -2.65
N ASN A 12 7.65 8.81 -3.30
CA ASN A 12 8.00 7.46 -2.85
C ASN A 12 7.92 7.27 -1.31
N PRO A 13 6.80 7.65 -0.66
CA PRO A 13 6.71 7.56 0.78
C PRO A 13 6.66 6.09 1.19
N ASN A 14 7.63 5.65 1.99
CA ASN A 14 7.52 4.40 2.73
C ASN A 14 6.38 4.54 3.74
N ILE A 15 5.34 3.75 3.57
CA ILE A 15 4.20 3.71 4.48
C ILE A 15 4.36 2.55 5.46
N SER A 16 4.02 2.78 6.71
CA SER A 16 4.05 1.71 7.71
C SER A 16 2.99 0.65 7.39
N ARG A 17 3.21 -0.59 7.85
CA ARG A 17 2.27 -1.72 7.71
C ARG A 17 0.83 -1.35 8.04
N ASN A 18 0.60 -0.60 9.13
CA ASN A 18 -0.74 -0.17 9.53
C ASN A 18 -1.42 0.70 8.47
N ARG A 19 -0.64 1.53 7.74
CA ARG A 19 -1.17 2.39 6.69
C ARG A 19 -1.46 1.60 5.42
N ALA A 20 -0.62 0.64 5.06
CA ALA A 20 -0.88 -0.29 3.97
C ALA A 20 -2.18 -1.08 4.22
N VAL A 21 -2.39 -1.56 5.46
CA VAL A 21 -3.65 -2.21 5.87
C VAL A 21 -4.85 -1.29 5.68
N GLN A 22 -4.77 -0.03 6.10
CA GLN A 22 -5.86 0.92 5.92
C GLN A 22 -6.20 1.16 4.44
N GLU A 23 -5.20 1.18 3.56
CA GLU A 23 -5.44 1.28 2.11
C GLU A 23 -6.07 -0.01 1.57
N CYS A 24 -5.59 -1.19 1.97
CA CYS A 24 -6.24 -2.46 1.62
C CYS A 24 -7.71 -2.48 2.05
N GLU A 25 -8.02 -2.08 3.28
CA GLU A 25 -9.40 -2.01 3.80
C GLU A 25 -10.29 -1.05 3.00
N LYS A 26 -9.77 0.13 2.60
CA LYS A 26 -10.49 1.08 1.75
C LYS A 26 -10.84 0.51 0.37
N HIS A 27 -9.98 -0.36 -0.14
CA HIS A 27 -10.12 -0.99 -1.46
C HIS A 27 -10.81 -2.36 -1.40
N CYS A 28 -11.36 -2.76 -0.24
CA CYS A 28 -11.95 -4.09 -0.01
C CYS A 28 -10.98 -5.23 -0.35
N ALA A 29 -9.68 -5.00 -0.20
CA ALA A 29 -8.62 -5.97 -0.44
C ALA A 29 -8.12 -6.57 0.89
N SER A 30 -7.66 -7.82 0.83
CA SER A 30 -7.13 -8.52 2.01
C SER A 30 -5.67 -8.14 2.24
N PRO A 31 -5.33 -7.46 3.36
CA PRO A 31 -3.94 -7.14 3.67
C PRO A 31 -3.08 -8.41 3.86
N GLU A 32 -3.69 -9.52 4.24
CA GLU A 32 -3.02 -10.82 4.34
C GLU A 32 -2.48 -11.31 2.99
N GLU A 33 -3.23 -11.12 1.90
CA GLU A 33 -2.78 -11.45 0.55
C GLU A 33 -1.70 -10.48 0.08
N MET A 34 -1.83 -9.20 0.42
CA MET A 34 -0.78 -8.22 0.17
C MET A 34 0.53 -8.62 0.84
N PHE A 35 0.51 -9.06 2.11
CA PHE A 35 1.72 -9.53 2.81
C PHE A 35 2.27 -10.83 2.25
N ALA A 36 1.42 -11.71 1.73
CA ALA A 36 1.85 -12.94 1.08
C ALA A 36 2.55 -12.67 -0.27
N GLU A 37 2.12 -11.66 -1.02
CA GLU A 37 2.68 -11.32 -2.34
C GLU A 37 3.84 -10.31 -2.26
N LEU A 38 3.71 -9.24 -1.46
CA LEU A 38 4.75 -8.20 -1.30
C LEU A 38 5.81 -8.57 -0.26
N GLY A 39 5.52 -9.54 0.61
CA GLY A 39 6.33 -9.90 1.78
C GLY A 39 5.87 -9.21 3.06
N ASP A 40 6.09 -9.84 4.22
CA ASP A 40 5.80 -9.23 5.52
C ASP A 40 6.96 -8.29 5.91
N HIS A 41 6.69 -6.99 5.85
CA HIS A 41 7.63 -5.92 6.11
C HIS A 41 6.99 -4.90 7.05
N ASP A 42 7.79 -4.26 7.89
CA ASP A 42 7.30 -3.22 8.79
C ASP A 42 6.89 -1.94 8.02
N HIS A 43 7.53 -1.72 6.87
CA HIS A 43 7.30 -0.62 5.95
C HIS A 43 7.18 -1.13 4.52
N TYR A 44 6.27 -0.53 3.76
CA TYR A 44 6.00 -0.82 2.36
C TYR A 44 6.16 0.44 1.52
N GLU A 45 6.60 0.28 0.28
CA GLU A 45 6.57 1.37 -0.69
C GLU A 45 5.10 1.65 -1.06
N ALA A 46 4.63 2.89 -0.85
CA ALA A 46 3.25 3.25 -1.18
C ALA A 46 2.89 2.94 -2.64
N ALA A 47 3.81 3.22 -3.57
CA ALA A 47 3.63 2.91 -4.98
C ALA A 47 3.50 1.40 -5.25
N GLN A 48 4.21 0.55 -4.48
CA GLN A 48 4.12 -0.90 -4.61
C GLN A 48 2.78 -1.43 -4.12
N VAL A 49 2.27 -0.91 -2.99
CA VAL A 49 0.94 -1.24 -2.45
C VAL A 49 -0.15 -0.80 -3.43
N LEU A 50 -0.06 0.41 -3.96
CA LEU A 50 -1.05 0.92 -4.91
C LEU A 50 -1.03 0.16 -6.24
N ARG A 51 0.16 -0.18 -6.76
CA ARG A 51 0.29 -1.03 -7.94
C ARG A 51 -0.32 -2.41 -7.71
N TRP A 52 -0.13 -2.99 -6.52
CA TRP A 52 -0.77 -4.25 -6.14
C TRP A 52 -2.30 -4.13 -6.08
N LEU A 53 -2.81 -3.02 -5.55
CA LEU A 53 -4.24 -2.68 -5.53
C LEU A 53 -4.83 -2.40 -6.94
N GLY A 54 -4.00 -2.33 -7.98
CA GLY A 54 -4.42 -2.14 -9.37
C GLY A 54 -4.49 -0.68 -9.84
N TYR A 55 -3.82 0.25 -9.15
CA TYR A 55 -3.60 1.62 -9.60
C TYR A 55 -2.43 1.74 -10.59
#